data_AF-A0A7J8S916-F1
#
_entry.id   AF-A0A7J8S916-F1
#
_cell.length_a   1.000
_cell.length_b   1.000
_cell.length_c   1.000
_cell.angle_alpha   90.00
_cell.angle_beta   90.00
_cell.angle_gamma   90.00
#
_symmetry.space_group_name_H-M   'P 1'
#
loop_
_entity.id
_entity.type
_entity.pdbx_description
1 polymer ?
#
loop_
_entity_poly.entity_id
_entity_poly.type
_entity_poly.pdbx_seq_one_letter_code
_entity_poly.pdbx_strand_id
1 'polypeptide(L)'
;EYLVKTHHGTVLVAVFGDQDKPALITYPDLALNHISCFQGLFFCPEASSLLLHNFCIYHISPPGHEFGAPPICPDGFMPSVDDLADQIVEMKYRQRVLGLILISPLCRAPSWTEWLLNK
;
A
#
# COMPACT_ATOMS: atom_id res chain seq x y z
N GLU A 1 13.90 -0.87 5.13
CA GLU A 1 12.64 -0.12 5.32
C GLU A 1 12.96 1.27 5.85
N TYR A 2 12.12 2.27 5.61
CA TYR A 2 12.22 3.58 6.22
C TYR A 2 10.84 4.16 6.50
N LEU A 3 10.79 5.13 7.41
CA LEU A 3 9.57 5.82 7.79
C LEU A 3 9.46 7.14 7.02
N VAL A 4 8.30 7.40 6.43
CA VAL A 4 7.96 8.68 5.80
C VAL A 4 6.95 9.41 6.67
N LYS A 5 7.26 10.67 7.01
CA LYS A 5 6.31 11.55 7.67
C LYS A 5 5.40 12.19 6.64
N THR A 6 4.11 12.11 6.89
CA THR A 6 3.05 12.73 6.11
C THR A 6 2.18 13.58 7.02
N HIS A 7 1.33 14.43 6.44
CA HIS A 7 0.32 15.19 7.19
C HIS A 7 -0.68 14.31 7.96
N HIS A 8 -0.91 13.06 7.52
CA HIS A 8 -1.84 12.12 8.14
C HIS A 8 -1.15 11.03 8.97
N GLY A 9 0.12 11.20 9.33
CA GLY A 9 0.86 10.29 10.17
C GLY A 9 2.14 9.77 9.53
N THR A 10 2.65 8.66 10.05
CA THR A 10 3.90 8.06 9.56
C THR A 10 3.60 6.77 8.82
N VAL A 11 4.24 6.59 7.67
CA VAL A 11 4.07 5.43 6.79
C VAL A 11 5.38 4.66 6.71
N LEU A 12 5.33 3.34 6.93
CA LEU A 12 6.49 2.47 6.75
C LEU A 12 6.60 2.04 5.28
N VAL A 13 7.81 2.09 4.74
CA VAL A 13 8.07 1.77 3.34
C VAL A 13 9.24 0.82 3.23
N ALA A 14 9.02 -0.33 2.59
CA ALA A 14 10.08 -1.25 2.22
C ALA A 14 10.47 -1.03 0.75
N VAL A 15 11.77 -0.91 0.47
CA VAL A 15 12.28 -0.64 -0.88
C VAL A 15 13.15 -1.77 -1.37
N PHE A 16 12.93 -2.16 -2.63
CA PHE A 16 13.64 -3.23 -3.30
C PHE A 16 14.07 -2.79 -4.70
N GLY A 17 15.31 -3.12 -5.07
CA GLY A 17 15.88 -2.74 -6.36
C GLY A 17 16.59 -1.39 -6.36
N ASP A 18 16.82 -0.86 -7.55
CA ASP A 18 17.65 0.31 -7.82
C ASP A 18 16.80 1.58 -7.91
N GLN A 19 17.05 2.57 -7.04
CA GLN A 19 16.27 3.82 -6.94
C GLN A 19 16.43 4.77 -8.15
N ASP A 20 17.38 4.50 -9.06
CA ASP A 20 17.49 5.24 -10.32
C ASP A 20 16.49 4.72 -11.37
N LYS A 21 15.87 3.56 -11.14
CA LYS A 21 14.82 3.00 -12.01
C LYS A 21 13.44 3.58 -11.69
N PRO A 22 12.48 3.49 -12.64
CA PRO A 22 11.10 3.91 -12.40
C PRO A 22 10.47 3.25 -11.18
N ALA A 23 9.64 3.98 -10.43
CA ALA A 23 9.00 3.47 -9.22
C ALA A 23 7.80 2.56 -9.54
N LEU A 24 7.73 1.42 -8.87
CA LEU A 24 6.56 0.56 -8.77
C LEU A 24 6.08 0.56 -7.32
N ILE A 25 4.96 1.22 -7.06
CA ILE A 25 4.39 1.32 -5.72
C ILE A 25 3.36 0.20 -5.54
N THR A 26 3.38 -0.45 -4.38
CA THR A 26 2.38 -1.45 -4.01
C THR A 26 1.70 -1.06 -2.70
N TYR A 27 0.40 -1.31 -2.62
CA TYR A 27 -0.43 -1.00 -1.46
C TYR A 27 -1.30 -2.23 -1.15
N PRO A 28 -1.18 -2.84 0.05
CA PRO A 28 -1.81 -4.12 0.36
C PRO A 28 -3.32 -3.98 0.59
N ASP A 29 -4.03 -5.10 0.46
CA ASP A 29 -5.44 -5.20 0.81
C ASP A 29 -5.66 -5.20 2.34
N LEU A 30 -6.91 -5.05 2.77
CA LEU A 30 -7.33 -5.07 4.16
C LEU A 30 -6.84 -6.32 4.89
N ALA A 31 -6.39 -6.15 6.13
CA ALA A 31 -5.84 -7.20 7.00
C ALA A 31 -4.60 -7.94 6.44
N LEU A 32 -3.99 -7.45 5.36
CA LEU A 32 -2.73 -7.97 4.82
C LEU A 32 -1.61 -6.94 4.94
N ASN A 33 -0.38 -7.42 4.95
CA ASN A 33 0.81 -6.59 4.81
C ASN A 33 1.49 -6.88 3.47
N HIS A 34 2.56 -6.16 3.16
CA HIS A 34 3.24 -6.33 1.87
C HIS A 34 3.77 -7.75 1.64
N ILE A 35 4.12 -8.47 2.71
CA ILE A 35 4.57 -9.86 2.64
C ILE A 35 3.37 -10.74 2.29
N SER A 36 2.32 -10.77 3.11
CA SER A 36 1.18 -11.65 2.86
C SER A 36 0.43 -11.33 1.56
N CYS A 37 0.42 -10.06 1.13
CA CYS A 37 -0.27 -9.61 -0.07
C CYS A 37 0.53 -9.82 -1.37
N PHE A 38 1.85 -9.57 -1.36
CA PHE A 38 2.64 -9.53 -2.60
C PHE A 38 3.73 -10.58 -2.70
N GLN A 39 4.04 -11.32 -1.62
CA GLN A 39 5.10 -12.32 -1.63
C GLN A 39 4.92 -13.33 -2.77
N GLY A 40 3.72 -13.82 -3.02
CA GLY A 40 3.47 -14.76 -4.12
C GLY A 40 3.86 -14.22 -5.50
N LEU A 41 3.63 -12.92 -5.75
CA LEU A 41 4.00 -12.25 -7.00
C LEU A 41 5.52 -12.12 -7.15
N PHE A 42 6.21 -11.73 -6.06
CA PHE A 42 7.66 -11.50 -6.07
C PHE A 42 8.51 -12.76 -5.82
N PHE A 43 7.89 -13.88 -5.44
CA PHE A 43 8.56 -15.18 -5.36
C PHE A 43 8.43 -16.01 -6.63
N CYS A 44 7.52 -15.66 -7.55
CA CYS A 44 7.52 -16.21 -8.90
C CYS A 44 8.78 -15.72 -9.64
N PRO A 45 9.76 -16.60 -9.97
CA PRO A 45 11.07 -16.18 -10.50
C PRO A 45 10.98 -15.36 -11.78
N GLU A 46 10.02 -15.68 -12.65
CA GLU A 46 9.80 -15.00 -13.92
C GLU A 46 9.30 -13.57 -13.71
N ALA A 47 8.30 -13.40 -12.83
CA ALA A 47 7.73 -12.10 -12.51
C ALA A 47 8.72 -11.24 -11.71
N SER A 48 9.41 -11.83 -10.73
CA SER A 48 10.36 -11.11 -9.89
C SER A 48 11.57 -10.61 -10.67
N SER A 49 12.11 -11.44 -11.57
CA SER A 49 13.19 -11.07 -12.47
C SER A 49 12.78 -9.89 -13.36
N LEU A 50 11.59 -9.95 -13.98
CA LEU A 50 11.09 -8.87 -14.82
C LEU A 50 10.86 -7.56 -14.04
N LEU A 51 10.23 -7.65 -12.85
CA LEU A 51 9.85 -6.47 -12.08
C LEU A 51 11.06 -5.80 -11.42
N LEU A 52 11.92 -6.55 -10.75
CA LEU A 52 13.12 -6.02 -10.09
C LEU A 52 14.19 -5.57 -11.10
N HIS A 53 14.20 -6.14 -12.31
CA HIS A 53 15.08 -5.68 -13.37
C HIS A 53 14.66 -4.30 -13.90
N ASN A 54 13.36 -4.02 -14.01
CA ASN A 54 12.87 -2.81 -14.67
C ASN A 54 12.45 -1.69 -13.71
N PHE A 55 12.16 -2.00 -12.45
CA PHE A 55 11.57 -1.05 -11.50
C PHE A 55 12.30 -1.03 -10.15
N CYS A 56 12.19 0.11 -9.47
CA CYS A 56 12.41 0.23 -8.04
C CYS A 56 11.07 0.02 -7.33
N ILE A 57 10.97 -0.97 -6.45
CA ILE A 57 9.71 -1.35 -5.82
C ILE A 57 9.61 -0.70 -4.45
N TYR A 58 8.49 -0.03 -4.21
CA TYR A 58 8.14 0.60 -2.94
C TYR A 58 6.90 -0.09 -2.38
N HIS A 59 7.08 -0.91 -1.36
CA HIS A 59 5.98 -1.50 -0.61
C HIS A 59 5.55 -0.56 0.50
N ILE A 60 4.34 -0.02 0.36
CA ILE A 60 3.73 0.83 1.36
C ILE A 60 3.05 -0.07 2.39
N SER A 61 3.41 0.12 3.65
CA SER A 61 2.69 -0.45 4.80
C SER A 61 1.78 0.64 5.36
N PRO A 62 0.45 0.50 5.19
CA PRO A 62 -0.52 1.41 5.78
C PRO A 62 -0.37 1.47 7.31
N PRO A 63 -0.76 2.58 7.96
CA PRO A 63 -0.72 2.67 9.42
C PRO A 63 -1.47 1.52 10.08
N GLY A 64 -0.82 0.79 10.99
CA GLY A 64 -1.39 -0.35 11.70
C GLY A 64 -1.26 -1.69 10.97
N HIS A 65 -0.79 -1.69 9.71
CA HIS A 65 -0.52 -2.92 8.96
C HIS A 65 0.94 -3.38 9.08
N GLU A 66 1.81 -2.57 9.68
CA GLU A 66 3.19 -2.97 9.98
C GLU A 66 3.26 -4.12 11.00
N PHE A 67 4.30 -4.94 10.87
CA PHE A 67 4.48 -6.07 11.78
C PHE A 67 4.73 -5.58 13.21
N GLY A 68 3.89 -6.03 14.14
CA GLY A 68 3.97 -5.61 15.54
C GLY A 68 3.40 -4.22 15.81
N ALA A 69 2.56 -3.69 14.90
CA ALA A 69 1.86 -2.43 15.13
C ALA A 69 1.10 -2.45 16.46
N PRO A 70 1.14 -1.35 17.24
CA PRO A 70 0.34 -1.23 18.44
C PRO A 70 -1.15 -1.24 18.07
N PRO A 71 -2.05 -1.63 19.01
CA PRO A 71 -3.48 -1.47 18.81
C PRO A 71 -3.81 -0.02 18.46
N ILE A 72 -4.72 0.17 17.49
CA ILE A 72 -5.19 1.51 17.10
C ILE A 72 -5.84 2.16 18.32
N CYS A 73 -5.38 3.36 18.69
CA CYS A 73 -5.98 4.14 19.76
C CYS A 73 -7.42 4.51 19.36
N PRO A 74 -8.45 4.18 20.18
CA PRO A 74 -9.86 4.47 19.85
C PRO A 74 -10.15 5.97 19.70
N ASP A 75 -9.41 6.80 20.42
CA ASP A 75 -9.51 8.27 20.39
C ASP A 75 -8.58 8.91 19.36
N GLY A 76 -7.81 8.10 18.63
CA GLY A 76 -6.89 8.55 17.60
C GLY A 76 -7.60 8.95 16.31
N PHE A 77 -6.99 9.85 15.54
CA PHE A 77 -7.46 10.16 14.19
C PHE A 77 -7.33 8.91 13.31
N MET A 78 -8.47 8.33 12.94
CA MET A 78 -8.51 7.23 11.97
C MET A 78 -8.55 7.82 10.56
N PRO A 79 -7.53 7.57 9.72
CA PRO A 79 -7.49 8.15 8.38
C PRO A 79 -8.60 7.54 7.51
N SER A 80 -9.26 8.40 6.74
CA SER A 80 -10.17 7.99 5.67
C SER A 80 -9.39 7.42 4.47
N VAL A 81 -10.11 6.82 3.51
CA VAL A 81 -9.48 6.32 2.28
C VAL A 81 -8.83 7.45 1.48
N ASP A 82 -9.43 8.63 1.49
CA ASP A 82 -8.88 9.82 0.83
C ASP A 82 -7.60 10.29 1.56
N ASP A 83 -7.61 10.33 2.89
CA ASP A 83 -6.42 10.67 3.69
C ASP A 83 -5.27 9.68 3.41
N LEU A 84 -5.58 8.38 3.31
CA LEU A 84 -4.59 7.35 2.96
C LEU A 84 -4.03 7.53 1.54
N ALA A 85 -4.86 7.91 0.58
CA ALA A 85 -4.41 8.21 -0.78
C ALA A 85 -3.51 9.45 -0.83
N ASP A 86 -3.86 10.49 -0.08
CA ASP A 86 -3.08 11.73 0.01
C ASP A 86 -1.69 11.50 0.62
N GLN A 87 -1.54 10.54 1.55
CA GLN A 87 -0.22 10.12 2.05
C GLN A 87 0.68 9.63 0.91
N ILE A 88 0.17 8.80 0.01
CA ILE A 88 0.93 8.24 -1.11
C ILE A 88 1.37 9.35 -2.07
N VAL A 89 0.49 10.33 -2.31
CA VAL A 89 0.79 11.49 -3.16
C VAL A 89 1.89 12.36 -2.54
N GLU A 90 1.88 12.54 -1.22
CA GLU A 90 2.88 13.34 -0.50
C GLU A 90 4.28 12.73 -0.55
N MET A 91 4.40 11.41 -0.60
CA MET A 91 5.69 10.70 -0.62
C MET A 91 6.53 11.00 -1.87
N LYS A 92 5.94 11.63 -2.92
CA LYS A 92 6.62 12.18 -4.10
C LYS A 92 7.66 11.25 -4.73
N TYR A 93 7.35 9.95 -4.81
CA TYR A 93 8.16 8.99 -5.54
C TYR A 93 8.28 9.44 -7.01
N ARG A 94 9.45 9.98 -7.34
CA ARG A 94 9.83 10.68 -8.57
C ARG A 94 8.86 10.52 -9.75
N GLN A 95 8.15 11.62 -10.03
CA GLN A 95 7.34 11.91 -11.22
C GLN A 95 6.14 10.98 -11.48
N ARG A 96 4.96 11.63 -11.63
CA ARG A 96 3.72 11.17 -12.26
C ARG A 96 3.47 9.66 -12.31
N VAL A 97 2.42 9.22 -11.61
CA VAL A 97 1.83 7.89 -11.79
C VAL A 97 1.60 7.63 -13.29
N LEU A 98 2.32 6.64 -13.83
CA LEU A 98 2.26 6.28 -15.25
C LEU A 98 1.10 5.33 -15.57
N GLY A 99 0.62 4.58 -14.57
CA GLY A 99 -0.47 3.64 -14.69
C GLY A 99 -0.85 3.05 -13.35
N LEU A 100 -2.00 2.40 -13.28
CA LEU A 100 -2.53 1.73 -12.09
C LEU A 100 -2.89 0.29 -12.45
N ILE A 101 -2.51 -0.65 -11.58
CA ILE A 101 -2.94 -2.04 -11.63
C ILE A 101 -3.84 -2.25 -10.42
N LEU A 102 -5.15 -2.40 -10.67
CA LEU A 102 -6.15 -2.57 -9.61
C LEU A 102 -6.59 -4.03 -9.55
N ILE A 103 -6.35 -4.67 -8.41
CA ILE A 103 -6.77 -6.05 -8.14
C ILE A 103 -7.90 -5.99 -7.13
N SER A 104 -9.04 -6.61 -7.44
CA SER A 104 -10.26 -6.60 -6.60
C SER A 104 -10.77 -5.20 -6.21
N PRO A 105 -10.91 -4.22 -7.13
CA PRO A 105 -11.35 -2.89 -6.75
C PRO A 105 -12.82 -2.87 -6.31
N LEU A 106 -13.08 -2.26 -5.14
CA LEU A 106 -14.43 -1.90 -4.69
C LEU A 106 -14.70 -0.43 -5.05
N CYS A 107 -15.39 -0.22 -6.17
CA CYS A 107 -15.67 1.13 -6.68
C CYS A 107 -16.99 1.73 -6.18
N ARG A 108 -17.68 1.06 -5.26
CA ARG A 108 -18.97 1.50 -4.71
C ARG A 108 -19.00 1.26 -3.21
N ALA A 109 -19.57 2.21 -2.48
CA ALA A 109 -19.89 2.01 -1.07
C ALA A 109 -20.88 0.83 -0.93
N PRO A 110 -20.76 0.02 0.14
CA PRO A 110 -21.69 -1.07 0.38
C PRO A 110 -23.12 -0.54 0.48
N SER A 111 -24.03 -1.19 -0.22
CA SER A 111 -25.46 -0.91 -0.18
C SER A 111 -26.09 -1.31 1.16
N TRP A 112 -27.25 -0.74 1.46
CA TRP A 112 -28.04 -1.12 2.64
C TRP A 112 -28.38 -2.62 2.69
N THR A 113 -28.59 -3.24 1.52
CA THR A 113 -28.85 -4.69 1.41
C THR A 113 -27.63 -5.53 1.75
N GLU A 114 -26.43 -5.12 1.33
CA GLU A 114 -25.19 -5.81 1.69
C GLU A 114 -24.89 -5.67 3.18
N TRP A 115 -25.21 -4.52 3.78
CA TRP A 115 -25.11 -4.31 5.22
C TRP A 115 -26.04 -5.22 6.04
N LEU A 116 -27.27 -5.43 5.57
CA LEU A 116 -28.25 -6.30 6.24
C LEU A 116 -27.87 -7.78 6.16
N LEU A 117 -27.28 -8.21 5.03
CA LEU A 117 -26.90 -9.60 4.80
C LEU A 117 -25.59 -10.01 5.50
N ASN A 118 -24.75 -9.05 5.91
CA ASN A 118 -23.50 -9.28 6.64
C ASN A 118 -23.65 -9.18 8.18
N LYS A 119 -24.87 -9.12 8.70
CA LYS A 119 -25.14 -9.01 10.14
C LYS A 119 -25.58 -10.32 10.77
#